data_AF-A0AAV3IXP6-F1
#
_entry.id   AF-A0AAV3IXP6-F1
#
_cell.length_a   1.000
_cell.length_b   1.000
_cell.length_c   1.000
_cell.angle_alpha   90.00
_cell.angle_beta   90.00
_cell.angle_gamma   90.00
#
_symmetry.space_group_name_H-M   'P 1'
#
loop_
_entity.id
_entity.type
_entity.pdbx_description
1 polymer ?
#
loop_
_entity_poly.entity_id
_entity_poly.type
_entity_poly.pdbx_seq_one_letter_code
_entity_poly.pdbx_strand_id
1 'polypeptide(L)'
;MNNTEMMETLAIQTNEDAMTIESILKSYEHYCNENITRYSSKHLAAIIDFITAETHLPEETCSKVMTQFFDTVKKQIKHKFF
;
A
#
# COMPACT_ATOMS: atom_id res chain seq x y z
N MET A 1 -10.65 10.43 2.52
CA MET A 1 -9.36 11.10 2.71
C MET A 1 -8.84 11.52 1.36
N ASN A 2 -8.16 12.66 1.32
CA ASN A 2 -7.28 12.98 0.20
C ASN A 2 -6.05 12.04 0.25
N ASN A 3 -5.45 11.73 -0.90
CA ASN A 3 -4.30 10.83 -0.99
C ASN A 3 -3.13 11.27 -0.09
N THR A 4 -3.00 12.58 0.18
CA THR A 4 -2.00 13.17 1.08
C THR A 4 -2.12 12.71 2.53
N GLU A 5 -3.33 12.74 3.10
CA GLU A 5 -3.55 12.31 4.49
C GLU A 5 -3.26 10.81 4.68
N MET A 6 -3.48 10.03 3.61
CA MET A 6 -3.23 8.58 3.63
C MET A 6 -1.73 8.30 3.63
N MET A 7 -0.97 9.02 2.80
CA MET A 7 0.49 8.92 2.78
C MET A 7 1.11 9.33 4.11
N GLU A 8 0.66 10.42 4.73
CA GLU A 8 1.13 10.85 6.05
C GLU A 8 0.81 9.83 7.13
N THR A 9 -0.41 9.28 7.12
CA THR A 9 -0.83 8.23 8.07
C THR A 9 0.06 7.00 7.93
N LEU A 10 0.35 6.57 6.71
CA LEU A 10 1.22 5.42 6.47
C LEU A 10 2.65 5.72 6.91
N ALA A 11 3.19 6.91 6.62
CA ALA A 11 4.54 7.32 7.04
C ALA A 11 4.71 7.24 8.55
N ILE A 12 3.73 7.75 9.29
CA ILE A 12 3.69 7.70 10.74
C ILE A 12 3.57 6.25 11.25
N GLN A 13 2.69 5.43 10.64
CA GLN A 13 2.44 4.06 11.08
C GLN A 13 3.59 3.10 10.77
N THR A 14 4.29 3.29 9.66
CA THR A 14 5.39 2.41 9.27
C THR A 14 6.76 2.94 9.68
N ASN A 15 6.84 4.20 10.12
CA ASN A 15 8.10 4.89 10.38
C ASN A 15 9.02 4.90 9.15
N GLU A 16 8.41 5.06 7.97
CA GLU A 16 9.08 5.13 6.68
C GLU A 16 8.98 6.54 6.12
N ASP A 17 9.93 6.91 5.26
CA ASP A 17 9.91 8.21 4.59
C ASP A 17 8.74 8.33 3.62
N ALA A 18 8.20 9.54 3.47
CA ALA A 18 7.11 9.83 2.55
C ALA A 18 7.47 9.46 1.10
N MET A 19 8.74 9.62 0.71
CA MET A 19 9.22 9.25 -0.63
C MET A 19 9.16 7.73 -0.85
N THR A 20 9.52 6.94 0.16
CA THR A 20 9.43 5.48 0.14
C THR A 20 7.99 5.02 -0.04
N ILE A 21 7.08 5.64 0.72
CA ILE A 21 5.65 5.30 0.66
C ILE A 21 5.05 5.71 -0.68
N GLU A 22 5.38 6.90 -1.20
CA GLU A 22 4.93 7.32 -2.52
C GLU A 22 5.40 6.34 -3.60
N SER A 23 6.65 5.88 -3.53
CA SER A 23 7.20 4.91 -4.49
C SER A 23 6.46 3.57 -4.42
N ILE A 24 6.21 3.05 -3.21
CA ILE A 24 5.43 1.82 -2.98
C ILE A 24 4.01 1.96 -3.52
N LEU A 25 3.33 3.08 -3.24
CA LEU A 25 1.96 3.30 -3.67
C LEU A 25 1.85 3.47 -5.19
N LYS A 26 2.77 4.20 -5.83
CA LYS A 26 2.82 4.30 -7.30
C LYS A 26 3.01 2.93 -7.94
N SER A 27 3.90 2.12 -7.38
CA SER A 27 4.15 0.77 -7.86
C SER A 27 2.93 -0.14 -7.68
N TYR A 28 2.23 0.00 -6.55
CA TYR A 28 0.96 -0.66 -6.31
C TYR A 28 -0.14 -0.22 -7.30
N GLU A 29 -0.24 1.07 -7.61
CA GLU A 29 -1.17 1.58 -8.63
C GLU A 29 -0.86 0.99 -10.01
N HIS A 30 0.42 0.89 -10.36
CA HIS A 30 0.86 0.25 -11.59
C HIS A 30 0.45 -1.23 -11.63
N TYR A 31 0.71 -1.97 -10.56
CA TYR A 31 0.27 -3.35 -10.41
C TYR A 31 -1.25 -3.49 -10.58
N CYS A 32 -2.04 -2.60 -9.97
CA CYS A 32 -3.50 -2.63 -10.07
C CYS A 32 -4.00 -2.36 -11.49
N ASN A 33 -3.34 -1.45 -12.21
CA ASN A 33 -3.66 -1.17 -13.62
C ASN A 33 -3.38 -2.38 -14.52
N GLU A 34 -2.28 -3.09 -14.29
CA GLU A 34 -1.99 -4.34 -15.01
C GLU A 34 -2.86 -5.52 -14.56
N ASN A 35 -3.25 -5.55 -13.29
CA ASN A 35 -3.95 -6.67 -12.65
C ASN A 35 -5.28 -6.23 -12.01
N ILE A 36 -6.22 -5.80 -12.86
CA ILE A 36 -7.56 -5.28 -12.49
C ILE A 36 -8.37 -6.26 -11.60
N THR A 37 -8.01 -7.55 -11.53
CA THR A 37 -8.73 -8.55 -10.71
C THR A 37 -7.99 -9.00 -9.45
N ARG A 38 -6.72 -8.59 -9.24
CA ARG A 38 -5.85 -9.11 -8.16
C ARG A 38 -5.36 -8.04 -7.17
N TYR A 39 -6.14 -6.98 -6.96
CA TYR A 39 -5.78 -5.84 -6.09
C TYR A 39 -6.17 -6.00 -4.61
N SER A 40 -6.64 -7.18 -4.19
CA SER A 40 -7.07 -7.42 -2.80
C SER A 40 -5.90 -7.84 -1.91
N SER A 41 -6.01 -7.62 -0.59
CA SER A 41 -5.07 -8.14 0.41
C SER A 41 -4.87 -9.67 0.36
N LYS A 42 -5.77 -10.42 -0.32
CA LYS A 42 -5.60 -11.84 -0.65
C LYS A 42 -4.38 -12.13 -1.53
N HIS A 43 -3.95 -11.14 -2.32
CA HIS A 43 -2.80 -11.20 -3.21
C HIS A 43 -1.62 -10.37 -2.70
N LEU A 44 -1.60 -10.06 -1.39
CA LEU A 44 -0.58 -9.22 -0.78
C LEU A 44 0.84 -9.69 -1.11
N ALA A 45 1.12 -11.00 -1.08
CA ALA A 45 2.43 -11.54 -1.46
C ALA A 45 2.82 -11.20 -2.91
N ALA A 46 1.92 -11.40 -3.88
CA ALA A 46 2.19 -11.09 -5.28
C ALA A 46 2.33 -9.58 -5.54
N ILE A 47 1.58 -8.77 -4.79
CA ILE A 47 1.70 -7.30 -4.81
C ILE A 47 3.07 -6.89 -4.28
N ILE A 48 3.50 -7.45 -3.14
CA ILE A 48 4.79 -7.16 -2.53
C ILE A 48 5.93 -7.57 -3.47
N ASP A 49 5.88 -8.78 -4.03
CA ASP A 49 6.90 -9.27 -4.98
C ASP A 49 7.06 -8.30 -6.15
N PHE A 50 5.95 -7.82 -6.72
CA PHE A 50 5.98 -6.83 -7.80
C PHE A 50 6.59 -5.50 -7.37
N ILE A 51 6.15 -4.97 -6.22
CA ILE A 51 6.64 -3.68 -5.71
C ILE A 51 8.13 -3.77 -5.37
N THR A 52 8.57 -4.83 -4.71
CA THR A 52 9.98 -5.06 -4.39
C THR A 52 10.83 -5.18 -5.66
N ALA A 53 10.33 -5.84 -6.70
CA ALA A 53 11.01 -5.92 -7.99
C ALA A 53 11.11 -4.55 -8.71
N GLU A 54 10.09 -3.70 -8.61
CA GLU A 54 10.07 -2.40 -9.29
C GLU A 54 10.84 -1.31 -8.52
N THR A 55 10.64 -1.26 -7.20
CA THR A 55 11.19 -0.20 -6.32
C THR A 55 12.56 -0.55 -5.74
N HIS A 56 12.98 -1.82 -5.81
CA HIS A 56 14.18 -2.36 -5.13
C HIS A 56 14.19 -2.15 -3.61
N LEU A 57 13.02 -1.93 -3.01
CA LEU A 57 12.86 -1.79 -1.57
C LEU A 57 12.80 -3.16 -0.88
N PRO A 58 13.19 -3.24 0.40
CA PRO A 58 13.10 -4.48 1.16
C PRO A 58 11.66 -5.00 1.21
N GLU A 59 11.49 -6.30 1.01
CA GLU A 59 10.19 -6.98 1.08
C GLU A 59 9.48 -6.70 2.41
N GLU A 60 10.23 -6.65 3.51
CA GLU A 60 9.70 -6.34 4.84
C GLU A 60 9.07 -4.94 4.89
N THR A 61 9.73 -3.94 4.31
CA THR A 61 9.23 -2.56 4.22
C THR A 61 7.98 -2.49 3.36
N CYS A 62 8.01 -3.10 2.16
CA CYS A 62 6.87 -3.15 1.26
C CYS A 62 5.67 -3.85 1.90
N SER A 63 5.91 -4.98 2.57
CA SER A 63 4.89 -5.75 3.28
C SER A 63 4.25 -4.96 4.42
N LYS A 64 5.05 -4.26 5.22
CA LYS A 64 4.57 -3.42 6.32
C LYS A 64 3.69 -2.29 5.80
N VAL A 65 4.13 -1.55 4.80
CA VAL A 65 3.37 -0.44 4.19
C VAL A 65 2.08 -0.93 3.56
N MET A 66 2.12 -1.96 2.73
CA MET A 66 0.92 -2.48 2.07
C MET A 66 -0.08 -3.09 3.06
N THR A 67 0.38 -3.74 4.12
CA THR A 67 -0.49 -4.26 5.18
C THR A 67 -1.22 -3.13 5.90
N GLN A 68 -0.50 -2.07 6.30
CA GLN A 68 -1.12 -0.90 6.94
C GLN A 68 -2.06 -0.14 6.01
N PHE A 69 -1.73 -0.07 4.72
CA PHE A 69 -2.59 0.48 3.68
C PHE A 69 -3.92 -0.27 3.64
N PHE A 70 -3.91 -1.60 3.50
CA PHE A 70 -5.13 -2.39 3.46
C PHE A 70 -5.94 -2.32 4.76
N ASP A 71 -5.29 -2.29 5.93
CA ASP A 71 -5.98 -2.15 7.22
C ASP A 71 -6.67 -0.78 7.34
N THR A 72 -5.99 0.29 6.91
CA THR A 72 -6.53 1.65 6.87
C THR A 72 -7.73 1.75 5.92
N VAL A 73 -7.62 1.19 4.71
CA VAL A 73 -8.74 1.12 3.75
C VAL A 73 -9.92 0.33 4.34
N LYS A 74 -9.64 -0.82 4.96
CA LYS A 74 -10.68 -1.66 5.59
C LYS A 74 -11.39 -0.93 6.73
N LYS A 75 -10.64 -0.23 7.60
CA LYS A 75 -11.21 0.61 8.67
C LYS A 75 -12.12 1.70 8.10
N GLN A 76 -11.71 2.39 7.05
CA GLN A 76 -12.53 3.42 6.42
C GLN A 76 -13.82 2.89 5.81
N ILE A 77 -13.76 1.76 5.09
CA ILE A 77 -14.97 1.12 4.55
C ILE A 77 -15.90 0.76 5.72
N LYS A 78 -15.37 0.15 6.79
CA LYS A 78 -16.17 -0.21 7.95
C LYS A 78 -16.81 1.00 8.65
N HIS A 79 -16.10 2.13 8.70
CA HIS A 79 -16.55 3.37 9.35
C HIS A 79 -17.53 4.20 8.50
N LYS A 80 -17.68 3.89 7.20
CA LYS A 80 -18.66 4.53 6.31
C LYS A 80 -20.04 3.85 6.30
N PHE A 81 -20.15 2.67 6.88
CA PHE A 81 -21.38 1.86 6.92
C PHE A 81 -22.05 1.81 8.31
N PHE A 82 -21.59 2.63 9.26
CA PHE A 82 -22.19 2.79 10.59
C PHE A 82 -22.57 4.25 10.84
#